data_AF-A0A6A7AJ28-F1
#
_entry.id   AF-A0A6A7AJ28-F1
#
_cell.length_a   1.000
_cell.length_b   1.000
_cell.length_c   1.000
_cell.angle_alpha   90.00
_cell.angle_beta   90.00
_cell.angle_gamma   90.00
#
_symmetry.space_group_name_H-M   'P 1'
#
loop_
_entity.id
_entity.type
_entity.pdbx_description
1 polymer ?
#
loop_
_entity_poly.entity_id
_entity_poly.type
_entity_poly.pdbx_seq_one_letter_code
_entity_poly.pdbx_strand_id
1 'polypeptide(L)'
;MDRLPRELVDNICSFMLKEDLKNVLTLNDKFRHAAERYSEAFADYTIDEDNSQKFIALYSGRRLPYLREVRFKPTIPLLVYDYEKHSCRGSLGELRQRHESFTRQIAYLFTILKKVED
;
A
#
# COMPACT_ATOMS: atom_id res chain seq x y z
N MET A 1 -10.16 -29.47 12.78
CA MET A 1 -10.58 -28.67 11.60
C MET A 1 -9.61 -28.82 10.41
N ASP A 2 -8.44 -29.44 10.56
CA ASP A 2 -7.41 -29.45 9.50
C ASP A 2 -7.70 -30.39 8.32
N ARG A 3 -8.67 -31.29 8.48
CA ARG A 3 -9.14 -32.18 7.42
C ARG A 3 -10.07 -31.50 6.41
N LEU A 4 -10.53 -30.27 6.68
CA LEU A 4 -11.39 -29.55 5.74
C LEU A 4 -10.60 -29.14 4.49
N PRO A 5 -11.14 -29.40 3.28
CA PRO A 5 -10.65 -28.81 2.04
C PRO A 5 -10.56 -27.29 2.13
N ARG A 6 -9.53 -26.72 1.50
CA ARG A 6 -9.31 -25.27 1.48
C ARG A 6 -10.48 -24.52 0.84
N GLU A 7 -11.07 -25.08 -0.21
CA GLU A 7 -12.23 -24.50 -0.91
C GLU A 7 -13.46 -24.35 0.01
N LEU A 8 -13.69 -25.30 0.91
CA LEU A 8 -14.80 -25.18 1.88
C LEU A 8 -14.52 -24.08 2.90
N VAL A 9 -13.27 -23.97 3.36
CA VAL A 9 -12.86 -22.89 4.28
C VAL A 9 -12.99 -21.52 3.61
N ASP A 10 -12.55 -21.40 2.36
CA ASP A 10 -12.68 -20.18 1.55
C ASP A 10 -14.17 -19.81 1.36
N ASN A 11 -15.02 -20.78 0.99
CA ASN A 11 -16.46 -20.57 0.86
C ASN A 11 -17.09 -20.11 2.17
N ILE A 12 -16.78 -20.74 3.31
CA ILE A 12 -17.29 -20.32 4.62
C ILE A 12 -16.90 -18.86 4.89
N CYS A 13 -15.62 -18.52 4.77
CA CYS A 13 -15.14 -17.16 5.01
C CYS A 13 -15.74 -16.13 4.04
N SER A 14 -16.09 -16.54 2.82
CA SER A 14 -16.73 -15.63 1.84
C SER A 14 -18.13 -15.14 2.26
N PHE A 15 -18.82 -15.90 3.13
CA PHE A 15 -20.14 -15.53 3.66
C PHE A 15 -20.08 -14.84 5.03
N MET A 16 -18.89 -14.73 5.63
CA MET A 16 -18.74 -14.10 6.95
C MET A 16 -18.65 -12.58 6.84
N LEU A 17 -19.16 -11.89 7.85
CA LEU A 17 -18.97 -10.45 7.97
C LEU A 17 -17.51 -10.12 8.30
N LYS A 18 -17.04 -8.95 7.89
CA LYS A 18 -15.66 -8.48 8.15
C LYS A 18 -15.29 -8.50 9.64
N GLU A 19 -16.26 -8.27 10.51
CA GLU A 19 -16.07 -8.30 11.96
C GLU A 19 -15.80 -9.73 12.46
N ASP A 20 -16.55 -10.70 11.95
CA ASP A 20 -16.42 -12.10 12.33
C ASP A 20 -15.15 -12.76 11.78
N LEU A 21 -14.68 -12.29 10.62
CA LEU A 21 -13.42 -12.76 10.03
C LEU A 21 -12.21 -12.57 10.96
N LYS A 22 -12.24 -11.57 11.86
CA LYS A 22 -11.17 -11.36 12.85
C LYS A 22 -11.07 -12.51 13.84
N ASN A 23 -12.21 -13.06 14.25
CA ASN A 23 -12.29 -14.15 15.23
C ASN A 23 -11.72 -15.46 14.67
N VAL A 24 -11.69 -15.59 13.35
CA VAL A 24 -11.30 -16.79 12.62
C VAL A 24 -9.81 -16.80 12.27
N LEU A 25 -9.12 -15.65 12.36
CA LEU A 25 -7.69 -15.51 12.06
C LEU A 25 -6.77 -16.39 12.90
N THR A 26 -7.16 -16.70 14.15
CA THR A 26 -6.33 -17.43 15.11
C THR A 26 -6.64 -18.92 15.18
N LEU A 27 -7.63 -19.41 14.42
CA LEU A 27 -8.07 -20.81 14.49
C LEU A 27 -7.06 -21.77 13.88
N ASN A 28 -6.73 -21.61 12.60
CA ASN A 28 -5.71 -22.37 11.90
C ASN A 28 -5.21 -21.63 10.66
N ASP A 29 -4.20 -22.17 9.99
CA ASP A 29 -3.56 -21.54 8.83
C ASP A 29 -4.52 -21.35 7.65
N LYS A 30 -5.40 -22.32 7.40
CA LYS A 30 -6.39 -22.26 6.30
C LYS A 30 -7.38 -21.11 6.52
N PHE A 31 -7.93 -21.02 7.73
CA PHE A 31 -8.86 -19.98 8.14
C PHE A 31 -8.18 -18.63 8.21
N ARG A 32 -6.94 -18.56 8.70
CA ARG A 32 -6.12 -17.35 8.65
C ARG A 32 -5.98 -16.84 7.22
N HIS A 33 -5.68 -17.73 6.28
CA HIS A 33 -5.49 -17.35 4.90
C HIS A 33 -6.77 -16.89 4.20
N ALA A 34 -7.87 -17.60 4.44
CA ALA A 34 -9.19 -17.25 3.93
C ALA A 34 -9.66 -15.90 4.52
N ALA A 35 -9.54 -15.73 5.83
CA ALA A 35 -9.93 -14.50 6.52
C ALA A 35 -9.12 -13.28 6.04
N GLU A 36 -7.80 -13.41 5.88
CA GLU A 36 -6.98 -12.33 5.30
C GLU A 36 -7.47 -11.93 3.90
N ARG A 37 -7.82 -12.91 3.05
CA ARG A 37 -8.30 -12.68 1.69
C ARG A 37 -9.67 -11.98 1.65
N TYR A 38 -10.63 -12.44 2.43
CA TYR A 38 -12.01 -11.92 2.40
C TYR A 38 -12.24 -10.68 3.29
N SER A 39 -11.31 -10.39 4.21
CA SER A 39 -11.38 -9.18 5.05
C SER A 39 -11.20 -7.88 4.26
N GLU A 40 -10.59 -7.96 3.07
CA GLU A 40 -10.16 -6.82 2.26
C GLU A 40 -9.17 -5.88 2.98
N ALA A 41 -8.66 -6.25 4.16
CA ALA A 41 -7.75 -5.42 4.95
C ALA A 41 -6.40 -5.13 4.27
N PHE A 42 -6.05 -5.95 3.27
CA PHE A 42 -4.84 -5.82 2.47
C PHE A 42 -5.12 -5.39 1.03
N ALA A 43 -6.35 -5.00 0.72
CA ALA A 43 -6.76 -4.63 -0.64
C ALA A 43 -6.21 -3.27 -1.07
N ASP A 44 -6.07 -2.33 -0.14
CA ASP A 44 -5.55 -1.00 -0.39
C ASP A 44 -4.38 -0.67 0.53
N TYR A 45 -3.35 -0.01 -0.03
CA TYR A 45 -2.23 0.47 0.75
C TYR A 45 -1.79 1.86 0.28
N THR A 46 -1.50 2.75 1.23
CA THR A 46 -0.95 4.08 0.92
C THR A 46 0.54 4.09 1.21
N ILE A 47 1.36 4.14 0.15
CA ILE A 47 2.82 4.17 0.25
C ILE A 47 3.30 5.60 0.48
N ASP A 48 4.26 5.71 1.39
CA ASP A 48 5.04 6.90 1.69
C ASP A 48 6.53 6.52 1.78
N GLU A 49 7.44 7.50 1.73
CA GLU A 49 8.89 7.25 1.85
C GLU A 49 9.21 6.54 3.18
N ASP A 50 8.51 6.88 4.26
CA ASP A 50 8.73 6.33 5.61
C ASP A 50 8.17 4.92 5.82
N ASN A 51 7.14 4.51 5.07
CA ASN A 51 6.45 3.22 5.29
C ASN A 51 6.80 2.16 4.24
N SER A 52 7.59 2.52 3.24
CA SER A 52 8.11 1.68 2.16
C SER A 52 8.62 0.31 2.61
N GLN A 53 9.44 0.27 3.68
CA GLN A 53 9.98 -0.99 4.20
C GLN A 53 8.89 -1.91 4.77
N LYS A 54 7.86 -1.33 5.40
CA LYS A 54 6.71 -2.09 5.90
C LYS A 54 5.88 -2.63 4.75
N PHE A 55 5.69 -1.84 3.70
CA PHE A 55 5.01 -2.29 2.49
C PHE A 55 5.71 -3.52 1.88
N ILE A 56 7.03 -3.45 1.71
CA ILE A 56 7.83 -4.57 1.20
C ILE A 56 7.65 -5.80 2.11
N ALA A 57 7.88 -5.67 3.42
CA ALA A 57 7.75 -6.78 4.35
C ALA A 57 6.35 -7.42 4.38
N LEU A 58 5.29 -6.63 4.13
CA LEU A 58 3.91 -7.11 4.13
C LEU A 58 3.53 -7.80 2.82
N TYR A 59 4.00 -7.27 1.68
CA TYR A 59 3.50 -7.67 0.36
C TYR A 59 4.48 -8.51 -0.47
N SER A 60 5.76 -8.66 -0.10
CA SER A 60 6.76 -9.50 -0.79
C SER A 60 6.50 -11.02 -0.66
N GLY A 61 5.26 -11.46 -0.90
CA GLY A 61 4.89 -12.87 -0.80
C GLY A 61 3.39 -13.10 -0.91
N ARG A 62 2.83 -13.89 0.01
CA ARG A 62 1.45 -14.40 -0.09
C ARG A 62 0.36 -13.34 -0.16
N ARG A 63 0.63 -12.12 0.32
CA ARG A 63 -0.36 -11.02 0.38
C ARG A 63 -0.38 -10.16 -0.86
N LEU A 64 0.60 -10.27 -1.77
CA LEU A 64 0.62 -9.53 -3.03
C LEU A 64 -0.69 -9.69 -3.84
N PRO A 65 -1.24 -10.91 -4.02
CA PRO A 65 -2.47 -11.09 -4.80
C PRO A 65 -3.72 -10.49 -4.14
N TYR A 66 -3.63 -10.09 -2.87
CA TYR A 66 -4.74 -9.42 -2.18
C TYR A 66 -4.75 -7.93 -2.45
N LEU A 67 -3.61 -7.35 -2.81
CA LEU A 67 -3.44 -5.93 -3.10
C LEU A 67 -4.13 -5.59 -4.43
N ARG A 68 -5.08 -4.66 -4.39
CA ARG A 68 -5.83 -4.17 -5.55
C ARG A 68 -5.45 -2.73 -5.89
N GLU A 69 -5.19 -1.91 -4.88
CA GLU A 69 -4.89 -0.48 -5.06
C GLU A 69 -3.67 -0.07 -4.24
N VAL A 70 -2.72 0.59 -4.90
CA VAL A 70 -1.61 1.28 -4.26
C VAL A 70 -1.77 2.77 -4.48
N ARG A 71 -1.92 3.51 -3.38
CA ARG A 71 -2.00 4.98 -3.41
C ARG A 71 -0.65 5.56 -3.05
N PHE A 72 -0.14 6.45 -3.89
CA PHE A 72 1.08 7.21 -3.62
C PHE A 72 0.74 8.70 -3.64
N LYS A 73 1.15 9.44 -2.61
CA LYS A 73 0.90 10.87 -2.50
C LYS A 73 2.23 11.62 -2.51
N PRO A 74 2.68 12.11 -3.66
CA PRO A 74 3.92 12.85 -3.74
C PRO A 74 3.83 14.16 -2.96
N THR A 75 4.88 14.48 -2.22
CA THR A 75 4.99 15.72 -1.47
C THR A 75 5.74 16.75 -2.31
N ILE A 76 5.09 17.87 -2.61
CA ILE A 76 5.73 19.02 -3.26
C ILE A 76 6.11 20.01 -2.16
N PRO A 77 7.39 20.41 -2.04
CA PRO A 77 7.78 21.40 -1.05
C PRO A 77 7.03 22.73 -1.26
N LEU A 78 6.47 23.23 -0.16
CA LEU A 78 5.78 24.52 -0.10
C LEU A 78 6.78 25.64 -0.37
N LEU A 79 6.37 26.63 -1.16
CA LEU A 79 7.16 27.84 -1.35
C LEU A 79 7.08 28.66 -0.06
N VAL A 80 8.23 29.08 0.45
CA VAL A 80 8.29 30.17 1.41
C VAL A 80 7.86 31.41 0.65
N TYR A 81 6.65 31.89 0.91
CA TYR A 81 6.15 33.12 0.31
C TYR A 81 6.92 34.29 0.90
N ASP A 82 7.78 34.89 0.09
CA ASP A 82 8.26 36.24 0.36
C ASP A 82 7.17 37.20 -0.12
N TYR A 83 6.45 37.81 0.82
CA TYR A 83 5.29 38.68 0.53
C TYR A 83 5.65 39.87 -0.36
N GLU A 84 6.94 40.21 -0.49
CA GLU A 84 7.44 41.30 -1.32
C GLU A 84 7.61 40.93 -2.81
N LYS A 85 7.58 39.64 -3.17
CA LYS A 85 7.88 39.17 -4.54
C LYS A 85 6.67 38.47 -5.15
N HIS A 86 5.73 39.26 -5.67
CA HIS A 86 4.52 38.79 -6.38
C HIS A 86 4.81 38.15 -7.75
N SER A 87 5.67 37.15 -7.81
CA SER A 87 5.76 36.27 -8.98
C SER A 87 4.90 35.04 -8.71
N CYS A 88 3.71 34.97 -9.30
CA CYS A 88 2.89 33.74 -9.34
C CYS A 88 3.63 32.57 -10.02
N ARG A 89 4.83 32.80 -10.57
CA ARG A 89 5.70 31.84 -11.23
C ARG A 89 6.95 31.63 -10.37
N GLY A 90 7.13 30.41 -9.86
CA GLY A 90 8.36 30.04 -9.16
C GLY A 90 9.60 30.28 -10.04
N SER A 91 10.74 30.50 -9.42
CA SER A 91 12.00 30.68 -10.16
C SER A 91 12.35 29.41 -10.97
N LEU A 92 13.18 29.55 -12.01
CA LEU A 92 13.60 28.40 -12.82
C LEU A 92 14.32 27.34 -11.95
N GLY A 93 15.06 27.79 -10.93
CA GLY A 93 15.69 26.92 -9.93
C GLY A 93 14.67 26.17 -9.06
N GLU A 94 13.64 26.84 -8.55
CA GLU A 94 12.56 26.19 -7.78
C GLU A 94 11.78 25.16 -8.62
N LEU A 95 11.48 25.50 -9.88
CA LEU A 95 10.82 24.58 -10.80
C LEU A 95 11.66 23.33 -11.05
N ARG A 96 12.98 23.52 -11.25
CA ARG A 96 13.92 22.42 -11.41
C ARG A 96 13.99 21.54 -10.17
N GLN A 97 14.14 22.12 -8.98
CA GLN A 97 14.18 21.39 -7.72
C GLN A 97 12.89 20.58 -7.48
N ARG A 98 11.73 21.17 -7.79
CA ARG A 98 10.43 20.48 -7.69
C ARG A 98 10.34 19.32 -8.66
N HIS A 99 10.76 19.52 -9.90
CA HIS A 99 10.77 18.47 -10.91
C HIS A 99 11.70 17.32 -10.49
N GLU A 100 12.91 17.63 -10.04
CA GLU A 100 13.88 16.63 -9.56
C GLU A 100 13.33 15.85 -8.35
N SER A 101 12.73 16.54 -7.36
CA SER A 101 12.12 15.90 -6.19
C SER A 101 10.95 14.97 -6.58
N PHE A 102 10.06 15.44 -7.44
CA PHE A 102 8.93 14.66 -7.92
C PHE A 102 9.38 13.43 -8.74
N THR A 103 10.34 13.61 -9.63
CA THR A 103 10.92 12.50 -10.41
C THR A 103 11.58 11.48 -9.49
N ARG A 104 12.31 11.92 -8.46
CA ARG A 104 12.91 11.03 -7.45
C ARG A 104 11.85 10.21 -6.72
N GLN A 105 10.77 10.85 -6.29
CA GLN A 105 9.65 10.22 -5.60
C GLN A 105 8.96 9.15 -6.46
N ILE A 106 8.72 9.44 -7.74
CA ILE A 106 8.18 8.45 -8.69
C ILE A 106 9.15 7.30 -8.92
N ALA A 107 10.42 7.58 -9.17
CA ALA A 107 11.43 6.55 -9.39
C ALA A 107 11.54 5.61 -8.19
N TYR A 108 11.44 6.18 -6.98
CA TYR A 108 11.42 5.45 -5.73
C TYR A 108 10.21 4.52 -5.61
N LEU A 109 9.00 5.01 -5.95
CA LEU A 109 7.78 4.18 -5.97
C LEU A 109 7.94 2.95 -6.88
N PHE A 110 8.40 3.15 -8.12
CA PHE A 110 8.60 2.03 -9.05
C PHE A 110 9.68 1.05 -8.57
N THR A 111 10.71 1.56 -7.90
CA THR A 111 11.74 0.70 -7.29
C THR A 111 11.17 -0.18 -6.18
N ILE A 112 10.24 0.35 -5.37
CA ILE A 112 9.56 -0.42 -4.33
C ILE A 112 8.63 -1.46 -4.94
N LEU A 113 7.81 -1.07 -5.92
CA LEU A 113 6.88 -2.00 -6.58
C LEU A 113 7.64 -3.18 -7.19
N LYS A 114 8.75 -2.91 -7.87
CA LYS A 114 9.62 -3.95 -8.41
C LYS A 114 10.15 -4.91 -7.34
N LYS A 115 10.60 -4.39 -6.19
CA LYS A 115 11.07 -5.21 -5.06
C LYS A 115 9.99 -6.09 -4.43
N VAL A 116 8.72 -5.76 -4.63
CA VAL A 116 7.60 -6.54 -4.12
C VAL A 116 7.18 -7.63 -5.11
N GLU A 117 7.40 -7.41 -6.40
CA GLU A 117 7.18 -8.39 -7.46
C GLU A 117 8.27 -9.47 -7.55
N ASP A 118 9.53 -9.09 -7.29
CA ASP A 118 10.71 -9.98 -7.23
C ASP A 118 10.68 -10.94 -6.02
#